data_AF-A0A7C6KVB7-F1
#
_entry.id   AF-A0A7C6KVB7-F1
#
_cell.length_a   1.000
_cell.length_b   1.000
_cell.length_c   1.000
_cell.angle_alpha   90.00
_cell.angle_beta   90.00
_cell.angle_gamma   90.00
#
_symmetry.space_group_name_H-M   'P 1'
#
loop_
_entity.id
_entity.type
_entity.pdbx_description
1 polymer ?
#
loop_
_entity_poly.entity_id
_entity_poly.type
_entity_poly.pdbx_seq_one_letter_code
_entity_poly.pdbx_strand_id
1 'polypeptide(L)'
;MNVLELILNQFDLYLLVLVRISGLFVFAPIFNSRNLPMQIKLGLSALIAFIVLPILPVQYNHVESFWIFVFGLIGELIVGFLMGFVVSLILAAVQTAGELIDMQIGFSMVNIFDPQSGNQIPLLGNFKYLLALLLFLTFNGHH
;
A
#
# COMPACT_ATOMS: atom_id res chain seq x y z
N MET A 1 -0.84 30.83 -12.12
CA MET A 1 -1.36 29.59 -12.72
C MET A 1 -2.53 29.14 -11.88
N ASN A 2 -3.72 29.13 -12.47
CA ASN A 2 -4.90 28.64 -11.76
C ASN A 2 -4.74 27.14 -11.47
N VAL A 3 -5.26 26.66 -10.34
CA VAL A 3 -5.25 25.22 -9.99
C VAL A 3 -5.84 24.37 -11.11
N LEU A 4 -6.85 24.90 -11.81
CA LEU A 4 -7.47 24.27 -12.96
C LEU A 4 -6.50 24.12 -14.15
N GLU A 5 -5.66 25.11 -14.43
CA GLU A 5 -4.67 25.04 -15.52
C GLU A 5 -3.55 24.05 -15.21
N LEU A 6 -3.19 23.92 -13.94
CA LEU A 6 -2.19 22.96 -13.49
C LEU A 6 -2.69 21.52 -13.68
N ILE A 7 -3.95 21.25 -13.32
CA ILE A 7 -4.58 19.93 -13.53
C ILE A 7 -4.74 19.63 -15.03
N LEU A 8 -5.20 20.59 -15.82
CA LEU A 8 -5.44 20.38 -17.25
C LEU A 8 -4.13 20.18 -18.03
N ASN A 9 -3.05 20.89 -17.67
CA ASN A 9 -1.75 20.75 -18.32
C ASN A 9 -0.90 19.59 -17.81
N GLN A 10 -1.24 18.98 -16.66
CA GLN A 10 -0.48 17.87 -16.06
C GLN A 10 -1.35 16.65 -15.77
N PHE A 11 -2.44 16.49 -16.52
CA PHE A 11 -3.41 15.42 -16.33
C PHE A 11 -2.78 14.02 -16.50
N ASP A 12 -1.92 13.85 -17.50
CA ASP A 12 -1.23 12.58 -17.78
C ASP A 12 -0.34 12.16 -16.60
N LEU A 13 0.43 13.12 -16.08
CA LEU A 13 1.28 12.92 -14.90
C LEU A 13 0.45 12.58 -13.66
N TYR A 14 -0.65 13.29 -13.45
CA TYR A 14 -1.56 13.01 -12.34
C TYR A 14 -2.06 11.57 -12.36
N LEU A 15 -2.46 11.08 -13.53
CA LEU A 15 -2.98 9.73 -13.70
C LEU A 15 -1.91 8.67 -13.41
N LEU A 16 -0.68 8.87 -13.90
CA LEU A 16 0.46 7.99 -13.60
C LEU A 16 0.74 7.89 -12.10
N VAL A 17 0.79 9.03 -11.40
CA VAL A 17 1.03 9.08 -9.95
C VAL A 17 -0.13 8.45 -9.16
N LEU A 18 -1.37 8.71 -9.56
CA LEU A 18 -2.56 8.11 -8.96
C LEU A 18 -2.52 6.59 -9.09
N VAL A 19 -2.17 6.06 -10.26
CA VAL A 19 -2.07 4.61 -10.48
C VAL A 19 -0.97 3.99 -9.60
N ARG A 20 0.19 4.62 -9.47
CA ARG A 20 1.25 4.17 -8.55
C ARG A 20 0.77 4.11 -7.10
N ILE A 21 0.17 5.20 -6.60
CA ILE A 21 -0.25 5.31 -5.19
C ILE A 21 -1.43 4.37 -4.91
N SER A 22 -2.39 4.27 -5.82
CA SER A 22 -3.51 3.35 -5.68
C SER A 22 -3.05 1.88 -5.68
N GLY A 23 -2.07 1.52 -6.52
CA GLY A 23 -1.38 0.22 -6.44
C GLY A 23 -0.81 -0.02 -5.03
N LEU A 24 -0.02 0.93 -4.51
CA LEU A 24 0.56 0.80 -3.17
C LEU A 24 -0.53 0.59 -2.10
N PHE A 25 -1.60 1.40 -2.11
CA PHE A 25 -2.66 1.35 -1.09
C PHE A 25 -3.51 0.06 -1.14
N VAL A 26 -3.71 -0.49 -2.33
CA VAL A 26 -4.47 -1.74 -2.49
C VAL A 26 -3.64 -2.94 -2.01
N PHE A 27 -2.33 -2.93 -2.24
CA PHE A 27 -1.47 -4.09 -1.96
C PHE A 27 -0.72 -4.02 -0.62
N ALA A 28 -0.51 -2.83 -0.05
CA ALA A 28 0.10 -2.68 1.27
C ALA A 28 -0.88 -3.15 2.36
N PRO A 29 -0.55 -4.20 3.15
CA PRO A 29 -1.47 -4.83 4.11
C PRO A 29 -1.98 -3.87 5.20
N ILE A 30 -1.18 -2.85 5.55
CA ILE A 30 -1.53 -1.82 6.55
C ILE A 30 -2.77 -1.03 6.09
N PHE A 31 -2.78 -0.64 4.82
CA PHE A 31 -3.88 0.10 4.20
C PHE A 31 -4.96 -0.84 3.66
N ASN A 32 -4.65 -2.12 3.44
CA ASN A 32 -5.58 -3.11 2.93
C ASN A 32 -6.48 -3.77 4.00
N SER A 33 -6.58 -3.20 5.21
CA SER A 33 -7.46 -3.74 6.24
C SER A 33 -8.94 -3.74 5.80
N ARG A 34 -9.70 -4.75 6.26
CA ARG A 34 -11.14 -4.91 5.98
C ARG A 34 -11.99 -3.77 6.56
N ASN A 35 -11.41 -2.99 7.47
CA ASN A 35 -12.04 -1.86 8.14
C ASN A 35 -12.07 -0.59 7.29
N LEU A 36 -11.26 -0.52 6.22
CA LEU A 36 -11.20 0.63 5.32
C LEU A 36 -12.00 0.36 4.03
N PRO A 37 -13.14 1.04 3.81
CA PRO A 37 -13.91 0.89 2.57
C PRO A 37 -13.11 1.37 1.36
N MET A 38 -13.32 0.72 0.21
CA MET A 38 -12.61 1.01 -1.04
C MET A 38 -12.70 2.47 -1.47
N GLN A 39 -13.83 3.13 -1.19
CA GLN A 39 -14.05 4.55 -1.50
C GLN A 39 -13.05 5.47 -0.79
N ILE A 40 -12.73 5.18 0.48
CA ILE A 40 -11.75 5.98 1.24
C ILE A 40 -10.34 5.74 0.72
N LYS A 41 -9.99 4.50 0.35
CA LYS A 41 -8.68 4.18 -0.24
C LYS A 41 -8.45 4.94 -1.54
N LEU A 42 -9.44 4.92 -2.44
CA LEU A 42 -9.38 5.68 -3.69
C LEU A 42 -9.32 7.19 -3.45
N GLY A 43 -10.16 7.71 -2.54
CA GLY A 43 -10.14 9.13 -2.18
C GLY A 43 -8.80 9.60 -1.62
N LEU A 44 -8.20 8.83 -0.70
CA LEU A 44 -6.87 9.12 -0.16
C LEU A 44 -5.79 9.03 -1.23
N SER A 45 -5.81 8.02 -2.10
CA SER A 45 -4.83 7.91 -3.19
C SER A 45 -4.89 9.09 -4.15
N ALA A 46 -6.09 9.57 -4.49
CA ALA A 46 -6.29 10.74 -5.34
C ALA A 46 -5.81 12.03 -4.64
N LEU A 47 -6.10 12.18 -3.35
CA LEU A 47 -5.66 13.33 -2.56
C LEU A 47 -4.14 13.39 -2.46
N ILE A 48 -3.48 12.27 -2.15
CA ILE A 48 -2.01 12.20 -2.08
C ILE A 48 -1.40 12.44 -3.46
N ALA A 49 -1.95 11.86 -4.53
CA ALA A 49 -1.49 12.11 -5.89
C ALA A 49 -1.54 13.60 -6.24
N PHE A 50 -2.60 14.30 -5.81
CA PHE A 50 -2.76 15.73 -6.02
C PHE A 50 -1.73 16.57 -5.24
N ILE A 51 -1.41 16.18 -4.00
CA ILE A 51 -0.40 16.87 -3.17
C ILE A 51 1.02 16.68 -3.74
N VAL A 52 1.31 15.50 -4.32
CA VAL A 52 2.64 15.17 -4.86
C VAL A 52 2.89 15.86 -6.20
N LEU A 53 1.84 16.10 -6.98
CA LEU A 53 1.92 16.66 -8.33
C LEU A 53 2.78 17.94 -8.47
N PRO A 54 2.67 18.99 -7.63
CA PRO A 54 3.51 20.19 -7.74
C PRO A 54 5.00 19.96 -7.40
N ILE A 55 5.35 18.83 -6.80
CA ILE A 55 6.74 18.47 -6.44
C ILE A 55 7.46 17.89 -7.66
N LEU A 56 6.72 17.36 -8.63
CA LEU A 56 7.28 16.72 -9.81
C LEU A 56 7.83 17.76 -10.79
N PRO A 57 9.00 17.51 -11.41
CA PRO A 57 9.58 18.44 -12.37
C PRO A 57 8.64 18.61 -13.57
N VAL A 58 8.33 19.87 -13.89
CA VAL A 58 7.39 20.29 -14.95
C VAL A 58 7.85 19.90 -16.37
N GLN A 59 9.06 19.31 -16.52
CA GLN A 59 9.64 18.92 -17.81
C GLN A 59 9.05 17.64 -18.42
N TYR A 60 7.86 17.22 -17.98
CA TYR A 60 7.16 16.13 -18.65
C TYR A 60 6.49 16.68 -19.91
N ASN A 61 7.15 16.47 -21.05
CA ASN A 61 6.51 16.66 -22.34
C ASN A 61 5.32 15.71 -22.40
N HIS A 62 4.16 16.22 -22.82
CA HIS A 62 2.97 15.39 -23.07
C HIS A 62 3.36 14.14 -23.86
N VAL A 63 2.82 12.99 -23.44
CA VAL A 63 3.10 11.74 -24.16
C VAL A 63 2.38 11.82 -25.50
N GLU A 64 3.13 12.04 -26.58
CA GLU A 64 2.54 12.22 -27.91
C GLU A 64 1.85 10.95 -28.44
N SER A 65 2.16 9.78 -27.89
CA SER A 65 1.59 8.49 -28.30
C SER A 65 0.79 7.82 -27.18
N PHE A 66 -0.49 7.59 -27.45
CA PHE A 66 -1.42 6.89 -26.55
C PHE A 66 -0.87 5.55 -26.04
N TRP A 67 -0.18 4.79 -26.88
CA TRP A 67 0.37 3.49 -26.51
C TRP A 67 1.47 3.61 -25.45
N ILE A 68 2.35 4.61 -25.56
CA ILE A 68 3.43 4.85 -24.61
C ILE A 68 2.84 5.20 -23.23
N PHE A 69 1.76 5.98 -23.23
CA PHE A 69 1.07 6.35 -21.99
C PHE A 69 0.45 5.13 -21.30
N VAL A 70 -0.23 4.26 -22.04
CA VAL A 70 -0.81 3.02 -21.48
C VAL A 70 0.26 2.08 -20.92
N PHE A 71 1.39 1.91 -21.61
CA PHE A 71 2.51 1.14 -21.08
C PHE A 71 3.10 1.78 -19.82
N GLY A 72 3.18 3.11 -19.78
CA GLY A 72 3.57 3.86 -18.58
C GLY A 72 2.65 3.57 -17.40
N LEU A 73 1.32 3.61 -17.59
CA LEU A 73 0.35 3.30 -16.54
C LEU A 73 0.52 1.89 -15.98
N ILE A 74 0.71 0.90 -16.85
CA ILE A 74 0.94 -0.49 -16.43
C ILE A 74 2.24 -0.58 -15.64
N GLY A 75 3.31 0.08 -16.09
CA GLY A 75 4.58 0.14 -15.38
C GLY A 75 4.44 0.72 -13.98
N GLU A 76 3.72 1.85 -13.85
CA GLU A 76 3.47 2.51 -12.57
C GLU A 76 2.62 1.67 -11.62
N LEU A 77 1.64 0.94 -12.14
CA LEU A 77 0.83 -0.01 -11.37
C LEU A 77 1.71 -1.13 -10.82
N ILE A 78 2.57 -1.72 -11.66
CA ILE A 78 3.50 -2.78 -11.25
C ILE A 78 4.45 -2.29 -10.18
N VAL A 79 5.00 -1.08 -10.33
CA VAL A 79 5.90 -0.47 -9.36
C VAL A 79 5.19 -0.26 -8.01
N GLY A 80 3.96 0.27 -8.02
CA GLY A 80 3.13 0.40 -6.82
C GLY A 80 2.80 -0.95 -6.17
N PHE A 81 2.46 -1.95 -6.98
CA PHE A 81 2.23 -3.33 -6.55
C PHE A 81 3.46 -3.92 -5.86
N LEU A 82 4.64 -3.82 -6.47
CA LEU A 82 5.87 -4.39 -5.93
C LEU A 82 6.24 -3.74 -4.60
N MET A 83 6.05 -2.41 -4.46
CA MET A 83 6.27 -1.72 -3.19
C MET A 83 5.35 -2.27 -2.07
N GLY A 84 4.05 -2.37 -2.34
CA GLY A 84 3.10 -2.94 -1.39
C GLY A 84 3.42 -4.41 -1.06
N PHE A 85 3.83 -5.18 -2.06
CA PHE A 85 4.16 -6.59 -1.93
C PHE A 85 5.38 -6.82 -1.03
N VAL A 86 6.44 -6.02 -1.14
CA VAL A 86 7.62 -6.13 -0.27
C VAL A 86 7.25 -5.91 1.19
N VAL A 87 6.43 -4.90 1.49
CA VAL A 87 5.93 -4.66 2.86
C VAL A 87 5.10 -5.86 3.35
N SER A 88 4.28 -6.44 2.48
CA SER A 88 3.49 -7.63 2.81
C SER A 88 4.35 -8.85 3.16
N LEU A 89 5.45 -9.06 2.43
CA LEU A 89 6.38 -10.16 2.71
C LEU A 89 7.07 -10.00 4.07
N ILE A 90 7.47 -8.79 4.44
CA ILE A 90 8.12 -8.53 5.73
C ILE A 90 7.17 -8.86 6.88
N LEU A 91 5.92 -8.40 6.82
CA LEU A 91 4.94 -8.68 7.86
C LEU A 91 4.55 -10.17 7.91
N ALA A 92 4.41 -10.81 6.75
CA ALA A 92 4.13 -12.25 6.68
C ALA A 92 5.28 -13.09 7.26
N ALA A 93 6.54 -12.69 7.03
CA ALA A 93 7.71 -13.35 7.63
C ALA A 93 7.70 -13.24 9.16
N VAL A 94 7.33 -12.09 9.73
CA VAL A 94 7.21 -11.93 11.18
C VAL A 94 6.07 -12.76 11.74
N GLN A 95 4.93 -12.78 11.07
CA GLN A 95 3.76 -13.57 11.47
C GLN A 95 4.08 -15.07 11.50
N THR A 96 4.64 -15.59 10.42
CA THR A 96 5.03 -17.01 10.31
C THR A 96 6.10 -17.39 11.33
N ALA A 97 7.10 -16.52 11.59
CA ALA A 97 8.06 -16.74 12.67
C ALA A 97 7.38 -16.79 14.05
N GLY A 98 6.35 -15.95 14.27
CA GLY A 98 5.51 -16.00 15.45
C GLY A 98 4.78 -17.34 15.61
N GLU A 99 4.12 -17.80 14.55
CA GLU A 99 3.39 -19.08 14.52
C GLU A 99 4.30 -20.29 14.78
N LEU A 100 5.52 -20.29 14.22
CA LEU A 100 6.50 -21.37 14.46
C LEU A 100 6.93 -21.45 15.94
N ILE A 101 7.14 -20.30 16.58
CA ILE A 101 7.47 -20.26 18.02
C ILE A 101 6.29 -20.77 18.85
N ASP A 102 5.07 -20.42 18.48
CA ASP A 102 3.86 -20.83 19.21
C ASP A 102 3.65 -22.35 19.15
N MET A 103 3.96 -22.95 18.00
CA MET A 103 3.95 -24.40 17.81
C MET A 103 4.98 -25.09 18.71
N GLN A 104 6.18 -24.53 18.85
CA GLN A 104 7.25 -25.12 19.67
C GLN A 104 6.97 -25.05 21.17
N ILE A 105 6.35 -23.96 21.65
CA ILE A 105 6.01 -23.78 23.06
C ILE A 105 4.72 -24.56 23.44
N GLY A 106 3.96 -25.04 22.46
CA GLY A 106 2.71 -25.77 22.68
C GLY A 106 1.50 -24.87 22.90
N PHE A 107 1.62 -23.56 22.63
CA PHE A 107 0.52 -22.60 22.68
C PHE A 107 -0.38 -22.63 21.44
N SER A 108 -0.08 -23.46 20.43
CA SER A 108 -0.91 -23.64 19.22
C SER A 108 -2.33 -24.17 19.49
N MET A 109 -2.61 -24.64 20.72
CA MET A 109 -3.95 -25.04 21.17
C MET A 109 -4.82 -23.84 21.58
N VAL A 110 -4.24 -22.66 21.78
CA VAL A 110 -4.96 -21.41 22.14
C VAL A 110 -5.02 -20.51 20.91
N ASN A 111 -5.91 -20.87 19.98
CA ASN A 111 -6.18 -20.04 18.82
C ASN A 111 -7.20 -18.96 19.13
N ILE A 112 -6.95 -17.75 18.62
CA ILE A 112 -7.87 -16.62 18.70
C ILE A 112 -8.44 -16.41 17.31
N PHE A 113 -9.72 -16.11 17.24
CA PHE A 113 -10.35 -15.73 15.99
C PHE A 113 -9.82 -14.36 15.56
N ASP A 114 -9.15 -14.29 14.41
CA ASP A 114 -8.78 -13.01 13.81
C ASP A 114 -9.95 -12.45 12.98
N PRO A 115 -10.53 -11.30 13.36
CA PRO A 115 -11.64 -10.68 12.64
C PRO A 115 -11.25 -10.17 11.23
N GLN A 116 -9.96 -10.02 10.93
CA GLN A 116 -9.50 -9.55 9.62
C GLN A 116 -9.41 -10.68 8.58
N SER A 117 -8.77 -11.80 8.93
CA SER A 117 -8.65 -12.97 8.05
C SER A 117 -9.82 -13.94 8.15
N GLY A 118 -10.58 -13.92 9.25
CA GLY A 118 -11.60 -14.91 9.56
C GLY A 118 -11.02 -16.27 9.97
N ASN A 119 -9.70 -16.37 10.10
CA ASN A 119 -9.00 -17.59 10.48
C ASN A 119 -8.66 -17.58 11.97
N GLN A 120 -8.44 -18.78 12.50
CA GLN A 120 -7.90 -18.99 13.83
C GLN A 120 -6.38 -18.78 13.79
N ILE A 121 -5.88 -17.74 14.45
CA ILE A 121 -4.46 -17.41 14.53
C ILE A 121 -3.95 -17.65 15.96
N PRO A 122 -2.76 -18.23 16.15
CA PRO A 122 -2.13 -18.36 17.46
C PRO A 122 -1.96 -16.99 18.18
N LEU A 123 -2.22 -16.95 19.50
CA LEU A 123 -2.19 -15.73 20.32
C LEU A 123 -0.86 -14.95 20.22
N LEU A 124 0.26 -15.64 20.37
CA LEU A 124 1.59 -15.01 20.42
C LEU A 124 2.05 -14.59 19.00
N GLY A 125 1.67 -15.32 17.97
CA GLY A 125 1.84 -14.96 16.56
C GLY A 125 1.14 -13.65 16.21
N ASN A 126 -0.13 -13.52 16.60
CA ASN A 126 -0.88 -12.27 16.42
C ASN A 126 -0.27 -11.11 17.24
N PHE A 127 0.14 -11.36 18.48
CA PHE A 127 0.81 -10.34 19.31
C PHE A 127 2.10 -9.82 18.66
N LYS A 128 2.95 -10.71 18.14
CA LYS A 128 4.19 -10.34 17.44
C LYS A 128 3.91 -9.57 16.14
N TYR A 129 2.88 -9.97 15.39
CA TYR A 129 2.43 -9.24 14.20
C TYR A 129 2.03 -7.80 14.54
N LEU A 130 1.19 -7.61 15.57
CA LEU A 130 0.78 -6.28 16.03
C LEU A 130 1.98 -5.45 16.52
N LEU A 131 2.93 -6.07 17.24
CA LEU A 131 4.13 -5.39 17.71
C LEU A 131 5.02 -4.95 16.54
N ALA A 132 5.19 -5.79 15.52
CA ALA A 132 5.92 -5.42 14.32
C ALA A 132 5.23 -4.32 13.51
N LEU A 133 3.89 -4.33 13.45
CA LEU A 133 3.13 -3.25 12.82
C LEU A 133 3.30 -1.92 13.56
N LEU A 134 3.32 -1.93 14.89
CA LEU A 134 3.63 -0.73 15.69
C LEU A 134 5.06 -0.25 15.44
N LEU A 135 6.04 -1.15 15.43
CA LEU A 135 7.43 -0.78 15.14
C LEU A 135 7.57 -0.16 13.75
N PHE A 136 6.93 -0.75 12.74
CA PHE A 136 6.91 -0.20 11.38
C PHE A 136 6.37 1.23 11.35
N LEU A 137 5.28 1.50 12.07
CA LEU A 137 4.72 2.85 12.18
C LEU A 137 5.67 3.82 12.91
N THR A 138 6.33 3.37 13.99
CA THR A 138 7.29 4.22 14.73
C THR A 138 8.53 4.57 13.91
N PHE A 139 8.95 3.69 13.00
CA PHE A 139 10.06 3.96 12.08
C PHE A 139 9.64 4.76 10.84
N ASN A 140 8.40 5.27 10.80
CA ASN A 140 7.83 5.94 9.64
C ASN A 140 7.87 5.09 8.36
N GLY A 141 7.62 3.77 8.44
CA GLY A 141 7.62 2.92 7.24
C GLY A 141 6.55 3.29 6.19
N HIS A 142 5.63 4.20 6.52
CA HIS A 142 4.65 4.76 5.61
C HIS A 142 5.15 5.97 4.79
N HIS A 143 6.32 6.52 5.13
CA HIS A 143 6.92 7.69 4.50
C HIS A 143 8.01 7.26 3.51
#